data_AF-A0A2Z5WQZ1-F1
#
_entry.id   AF-A0A2Z5WQZ1-F1
#
_cell.length_a   1.000
_cell.length_b   1.000
_cell.length_c   1.000
_cell.angle_alpha   90.00
_cell.angle_beta   90.00
_cell.angle_gamma   90.00
#
_symmetry.space_group_name_H-M   'P 1'
#
loop_
_entity.id
_entity.type
_entity.pdbx_description
1 polymer ?
#
loop_
_entity_poly.entity_id
_entity_poly.type
_entity_poly.pdbx_seq_one_letter_code
_entity_poly.pdbx_strand_id
1 'polypeptide(L)'
;MHGNVNEICARLLDSFEPQQRISLLIWTAEDVHDCTSDMNLTDDEAEAVLAEIAECSSHSRYQHICDMLITQQEKLKLYADQHAEAGLIYRAID
;
A
#
# COMPACT_ATOMS: atom_id res chain seq x y z
N MET A 1 2.87 -3.27 -6.12
CA MET A 1 4.14 -2.78 -6.74
C MET A 1 4.94 -2.10 -5.65
N HIS A 2 6.26 -2.25 -5.64
CA HIS A 2 7.16 -1.60 -4.68
C HIS A 2 8.39 -1.07 -5.43
N GLY A 3 8.96 0.02 -4.93
CA GLY A 3 10.01 0.81 -5.56
C GLY A 3 9.77 2.31 -5.36
N ASN A 4 10.61 3.14 -5.97
CA ASN A 4 10.41 4.59 -5.94
C ASN A 4 9.33 5.04 -6.94
N VAL A 5 8.95 6.33 -6.87
CA VAL A 5 7.90 6.93 -7.71
C VAL A 5 8.14 6.68 -9.20
N ASN A 6 9.37 6.87 -9.69
CA ASN A 6 9.67 6.70 -11.11
C ASN A 6 9.52 5.25 -11.56
N GLU A 7 10.00 4.30 -10.76
CA GLU A 7 9.88 2.87 -11.04
C GLU A 7 8.42 2.41 -11.03
N ILE A 8 7.62 2.89 -10.07
CA ILE A 8 6.20 2.59 -9.98
C ILE A 8 5.47 3.18 -11.20
N CYS A 9 5.71 4.44 -11.56
CA CYS A 9 5.11 5.06 -12.74
C CYS A 9 5.46 4.32 -14.04
N ALA A 10 6.72 3.91 -14.22
CA ALA A 10 7.15 3.13 -15.37
C ALA A 10 6.39 1.80 -15.47
N ARG A 11 6.24 1.07 -14.34
CA ARG A 11 5.48 -0.18 -14.30
C ARG A 11 3.99 0.02 -14.56
N LEU A 12 3.39 1.10 -14.07
CA LEU A 12 1.99 1.43 -14.32
C LEU A 12 1.74 1.67 -15.81
N LEU A 13 2.61 2.44 -16.48
CA LEU A 13 2.52 2.73 -17.90
C LEU A 13 2.76 1.49 -18.79
N ASP A 14 3.52 0.52 -18.31
CA ASP A 14 3.74 -0.77 -18.99
C ASP A 14 2.56 -1.74 -18.78
N SER A 15 1.88 -1.66 -17.63
CA SER A 15 0.83 -2.62 -17.24
C SER A 15 -0.60 -2.21 -17.62
N PHE A 16 -0.85 -0.92 -17.82
CA PHE A 16 -2.20 -0.37 -18.02
C PHE A 16 -2.26 0.59 -19.20
N GLU A 17 -3.43 0.65 -19.85
CA GLU A 17 -3.67 1.60 -20.93
C GLU A 17 -3.70 3.05 -20.38
N PRO A 18 -3.15 4.05 -21.10
CA PRO A 18 -3.05 5.41 -20.57
C PRO A 18 -4.38 6.08 -20.21
N GLN A 19 -5.51 5.63 -20.78
CA GLN A 19 -6.85 6.16 -20.48
C GLN A 19 -7.66 5.25 -19.54
N GLN A 20 -7.10 4.13 -19.10
CA GLN A 20 -7.78 3.23 -18.16
C GLN A 20 -7.89 3.91 -16.79
N ARG A 21 -9.12 3.98 -16.27
CA ARG A 21 -9.34 4.45 -14.90
C ARG A 21 -8.87 3.37 -13.93
N ILE A 22 -7.94 3.73 -13.07
CA ILE A 22 -7.40 2.86 -12.01
C ILE A 22 -7.47 3.59 -10.66
N SER A 23 -7.54 2.82 -9.59
CA SER A 23 -7.35 3.32 -8.21
C SER A 23 -6.11 2.66 -7.63
N LEU A 24 -5.28 3.42 -6.91
CA LEU A 24 -4.05 2.94 -6.29
C LEU A 24 -4.13 3.13 -4.77
N LEU A 25 -3.55 2.17 -4.04
CA LEU A 25 -3.26 2.33 -2.62
C LEU A 25 -1.74 2.35 -2.46
N ILE A 26 -1.23 3.42 -1.86
CA ILE A 26 0.20 3.66 -1.67
C ILE A 26 0.50 3.51 -0.18
N TRP A 27 1.57 2.77 0.11
CA TRP A 27 2.12 2.62 1.45
C TRP A 27 3.55 3.13 1.45
N THR A 28 3.90 3.84 2.51
CA THR A 28 5.25 4.36 2.77
C THR A 28 5.83 3.74 4.04
N ALA A 29 7.13 3.90 4.26
CA ALA A 29 7.76 3.43 5.48
C ALA A 29 7.18 4.13 6.73
N GLU A 30 6.79 5.41 6.60
CA GLU A 30 6.09 6.15 7.64
C GLU A 30 4.75 5.50 8.01
N ASP A 31 3.95 5.09 7.01
CA ASP A 31 2.68 4.40 7.28
C ASP A 31 2.89 3.06 8.01
N VAL A 32 3.97 2.33 7.68
CA VAL A 32 4.35 1.10 8.38
C VAL A 32 4.71 1.40 9.83
N HIS A 33 5.53 2.43 10.07
CA HIS A 33 5.89 2.86 11.43
C HIS A 33 4.67 3.29 12.25
N ASP A 34 3.75 4.04 11.66
CA ASP A 34 2.52 4.46 12.34
C ASP A 34 1.68 3.24 12.77
N CYS A 35 1.54 2.25 11.87
CA CYS A 35 0.80 1.02 12.13
C CYS A 35 1.52 0.07 13.11
N THR A 36 2.84 0.21 13.25
CA THR A 36 3.70 -0.66 14.07
C THR A 36 4.42 0.13 15.16
N SER A 37 3.83 1.24 15.60
CA SER A 37 4.43 2.18 16.56
C SER A 37 4.82 1.51 17.87
N ASP A 38 4.10 0.46 18.28
CA ASP A 38 4.40 -0.34 19.48
C ASP A 38 5.57 -1.32 19.29
N MET A 39 6.01 -1.57 18.06
CA MET A 39 7.03 -2.57 17.70
C MET A 39 8.43 -1.98 17.51
N ASN A 40 8.56 -0.65 17.44
CA ASN A 40 9.83 0.07 17.21
C ASN A 40 10.66 -0.53 16.05
N LEU A 41 10.04 -0.72 14.89
CA LEU A 41 10.75 -1.18 13.71
C LEU A 41 11.85 -0.17 13.32
N THR A 42 12.93 -0.67 12.73
CA THR A 42 13.90 0.18 12.03
C THR A 42 13.40 0.55 10.65
N ASP A 43 13.97 1.59 10.03
CA ASP A 43 13.61 2.00 8.66
C ASP A 43 13.85 0.87 7.65
N ASP A 44 14.97 0.13 7.79
CA ASP A 44 15.27 -1.03 6.95
C ASP A 44 14.22 -2.15 7.09
N GLU A 45 13.69 -2.35 8.30
CA GLU A 45 12.62 -3.33 8.54
C GLU A 45 11.28 -2.86 7.99
N ALA A 46 10.97 -1.56 8.08
CA ALA A 46 9.77 -0.99 7.47
C ALA A 46 9.80 -1.14 5.94
N GLU A 47 10.95 -0.91 5.31
CA GLU A 47 11.15 -1.15 3.87
C GLU A 47 11.03 -2.63 3.51
N ALA A 48 11.56 -3.53 4.34
CA ALA A 48 11.39 -4.98 4.14
C ALA A 48 9.92 -5.39 4.18
N VAL A 49 9.13 -4.83 5.10
CA VAL A 49 7.67 -5.04 5.16
C VAL A 49 7.00 -4.55 3.88
N LEU A 50 7.36 -3.38 3.35
CA LEU A 50 6.80 -2.86 2.09
C LEU A 50 7.09 -3.77 0.89
N ALA A 51 8.31 -4.30 0.81
CA ALA A 51 8.69 -5.24 -0.24
C ALA A 51 7.84 -6.52 -0.17
N GLU A 52 7.64 -7.06 1.03
CA GLU A 52 6.85 -8.29 1.24
C GLU A 52 5.35 -8.10 0.96
N ILE A 53 4.78 -6.94 1.31
CA ILE A 53 3.41 -6.58 0.93
C ILE A 53 3.27 -6.63 -0.60
N ALA A 54 4.25 -6.10 -1.32
CA ALA A 54 4.21 -6.09 -2.78
C ALA A 54 4.38 -7.48 -3.41
N GLU A 55 5.09 -8.39 -2.74
CA GLU A 55 5.27 -9.78 -3.18
C GLU A 55 4.12 -10.70 -2.74
N CYS A 56 3.25 -10.24 -1.82
CA CYS A 56 2.13 -11.01 -1.27
C CYS A 56 2.59 -12.38 -0.72
N SER A 57 3.79 -12.44 -0.16
CA SER A 57 4.43 -13.68 0.28
C SER A 57 3.85 -14.17 1.61
N SER A 58 3.09 -15.26 1.60
CA SER A 58 2.35 -15.81 2.75
C SER A 58 3.21 -16.49 3.83
N HIS A 59 4.54 -16.39 3.75
CA HIS A 59 5.48 -17.16 4.61
C HIS A 59 6.61 -16.30 5.19
N SER A 60 6.36 -15.00 5.39
CA SER A 60 7.36 -14.08 5.93
C SER A 60 7.36 -13.97 7.47
N ARG A 61 8.53 -13.60 8.03
CA ARG A 61 8.71 -13.05 9.37
C ARG A 61 7.71 -11.94 9.72
N TYR A 62 7.31 -11.11 8.75
CA TYR A 62 6.39 -9.98 8.95
C TYR A 62 4.95 -10.27 8.51
N GLN A 63 4.57 -11.55 8.36
CA GLN A 63 3.22 -11.94 7.93
C GLN A 63 2.11 -11.26 8.75
N HIS A 64 2.25 -11.22 10.07
CA HIS A 64 1.27 -10.61 10.96
C HIS A 64 1.08 -9.10 10.72
N ILE A 65 2.15 -8.40 10.33
CA ILE A 65 2.12 -6.98 9.97
C ILE A 65 1.46 -6.81 8.61
N CYS A 66 1.81 -7.66 7.64
CA CYS A 66 1.16 -7.69 6.33
C CYS A 66 -0.36 -7.92 6.47
N ASP A 67 -0.78 -8.88 7.29
CA ASP A 67 -2.19 -9.18 7.56
C ASP A 67 -2.93 -7.98 8.18
N MET A 68 -2.28 -7.28 9.11
CA MET A 68 -2.84 -6.05 9.70
C MET A 68 -3.05 -4.96 8.65
N LEU A 69 -2.06 -4.70 7.81
CA LEU A 69 -2.12 -3.65 6.78
C LEU A 69 -3.12 -3.99 5.66
N ILE A 70 -3.19 -5.26 5.26
CA ILE A 70 -4.21 -5.78 4.33
C ILE A 70 -5.61 -5.59 4.92
N THR A 71 -5.79 -5.89 6.21
CA THR A 71 -7.07 -5.68 6.90
C THR A 71 -7.47 -4.20 6.91
N GLN A 72 -6.52 -3.27 7.12
CA GLN A 72 -6.80 -1.84 7.04
C GLN A 72 -7.20 -1.43 5.62
N GLN A 73 -6.51 -1.95 4.60
CA GLN A 73 -6.89 -1.74 3.20
C GLN A 73 -8.32 -2.22 2.90
N GLU A 74 -8.74 -3.37 3.42
CA GLU A 74 -10.10 -3.89 3.21
C GLU A 74 -11.17 -3.03 3.88
N LYS A 75 -10.93 -2.57 5.11
CA LYS A 75 -11.83 -1.64 5.82
C LYS A 75 -11.98 -0.33 5.07
N LEU A 76 -10.88 0.16 4.54
CA LEU A 76 -10.82 1.34 3.70
C LEU A 76 -11.64 1.13 2.41
N LYS A 77 -11.42 0.05 1.66
CA LYS A 77 -12.25 -0.27 0.48
C LYS A 77 -13.74 -0.31 0.82
N LEU A 78 -14.12 -0.95 1.92
CA LEU A 78 -15.50 -1.03 2.36
C LEU A 78 -16.09 0.37 2.68
N TYR A 79 -15.31 1.24 3.32
CA TYR A 79 -15.70 2.63 3.55
C TYR A 79 -15.85 3.40 2.23
N ALA A 80 -14.92 3.21 1.29
CA ALA A 80 -14.97 3.83 -0.05
C ALA A 80 -16.27 3.48 -0.78
N ASP A 81 -16.63 2.20 -0.78
CA ASP A 81 -17.79 1.68 -1.50
C ASP A 81 -19.12 2.19 -0.91
N GLN A 82 -19.12 2.53 0.38
CA GLN A 82 -20.29 3.04 1.11
C GLN A 82 -20.46 4.56 1.01
N HIS A 83 -19.41 5.29 0.64
CA HIS A 83 -19.38 6.74 0.56
C HIS A 83 -19.04 7.16 -0.87
N ALA A 84 -20.05 7.56 -1.67
CA ALA A 84 -19.86 7.91 -3.09
C ALA A 84 -18.86 9.07 -3.29
N GLU A 85 -18.73 9.95 -2.30
CA GLU A 85 -17.72 11.01 -2.21
C GLU A 85 -16.30 10.51 -1.86
N ALA A 86 -16.16 9.32 -1.25
CA ALA A 86 -14.89 8.70 -0.89
C ALA A 86 -14.20 7.98 -2.07
N GLY A 87 -14.85 7.91 -3.24
CA GLY A 87 -14.19 7.59 -4.51
C GLY A 87 -13.03 8.54 -4.86
N LEU A 88 -12.87 9.64 -4.11
CA LEU A 88 -11.79 10.62 -4.22
C LEU A 88 -10.81 10.63 -3.03
N ILE A 89 -10.98 9.77 -2.02
CA ILE A 89 -10.15 9.81 -0.81
C ILE A 89 -9.53 8.44 -0.53
N TYR A 90 -8.63 8.06 -1.43
CA TYR A 90 -7.46 7.21 -1.16
C TYR A 90 -6.26 7.96 -1.75
N ARG A 91 -5.75 8.94 -0.97
CA ARG A 91 -4.75 10.00 -1.31
C ARG A 91 -4.28 9.96 -2.78
N ALA A 92 -4.84 10.81 -3.63
CA ALA A 92 -4.40 12.21 -3.81
C ALA A 92 -2.95 12.29 -4.31
N ILE A 93 -2.78 12.08 -5.61
CA ILE A 93 -1.80 12.84 -6.39
C ILE A 93 -2.62 13.96 -7.02
N ASP A 94 -2.59 15.12 -6.40
CA ASP A 94 -2.51 16.38 -7.16
C ASP A 94 -1.02 16.61 -7.47
#